data_AF-A0A1S2R568-F1
#
_entry.id   AF-A0A1S2R568-F1
#
_cell.length_a   1.000
_cell.length_b   1.000
_cell.length_c   1.000
_cell.angle_alpha   90.00
_cell.angle_beta   90.00
_cell.angle_gamma   90.00
#
_symmetry.space_group_name_H-M   'P 1'
#
loop_
_entity.id
_entity.type
_entity.pdbx_description
1 polymer ?
#
loop_
_entity_poly.entity_id
_entity_poly.type
_entity_poly.pdbx_seq_one_letter_code
_entity_poly.pdbx_strand_id
1 'polypeptide(L)'
;MNILECQGYELEKEKSNSPEEFFNRSAVRYIEGGAEKTLTVLYLRYFDGLMEKYTPYKANPLFRCSGRDVCLSDITALVCLMADRGFKERKRVYVNSEEDFFGYFKTADFNILQKIFIALSNGSQYEIL
;
A
#
# COMPACT_ATOMS: atom_id res chain seq x y z
N MET A 1 15.37 -6.90 -2.29
CA MET A 1 14.82 -5.51 -2.26
C MET A 1 14.47 -5.21 -0.82
N ASN A 2 14.88 -4.08 -0.25
CA ASN A 2 14.68 -3.82 1.18
C ASN A 2 13.57 -2.79 1.40
N ILE A 3 12.49 -3.18 2.05
CA ILE A 3 11.42 -2.25 2.44
C ILE A 3 11.87 -1.49 3.67
N LEU A 4 11.77 -0.16 3.59
CA LEU A 4 12.12 0.77 4.66
C LEU A 4 10.90 1.30 5.38
N GLU A 5 9.79 1.49 4.66
CA GLU A 5 8.60 2.16 5.20
C GLU A 5 7.37 1.93 4.32
N CYS A 6 6.21 1.81 4.97
CA CYS A 6 4.88 1.75 4.34
C CYS A 6 3.93 2.72 5.06
N GLN A 7 3.23 3.56 4.31
CA GLN A 7 2.33 4.57 4.85
C GLN A 7 1.13 4.80 3.95
N GLY A 8 -0.05 4.90 4.57
CA GLY A 8 -1.31 5.25 3.94
C GLY A 8 -1.86 6.57 4.45
N TYR A 9 -2.57 7.27 3.57
CA TYR A 9 -3.19 8.56 3.85
C TYR A 9 -4.57 8.60 3.20
N GLU A 10 -5.60 8.87 3.99
CA GLU A 10 -6.86 9.37 3.45
C GLU A 10 -6.67 10.82 3.07
N LEU A 11 -6.90 11.17 1.80
CA LEU A 11 -6.74 12.55 1.36
C LEU A 11 -7.95 13.38 1.78
N GLU A 12 -7.69 14.54 2.36
CA GLU A 12 -8.74 15.50 2.68
C GLU A 12 -8.83 16.56 1.59
N LYS A 13 -9.96 17.25 1.54
CA LYS A 13 -10.21 18.30 0.55
C LYS A 13 -9.37 19.54 0.86
N GLU A 14 -8.27 19.75 0.13
CA GLU A 14 -7.49 20.99 0.25
C GLU A 14 -8.11 22.18 -0.50
N LYS A 15 -8.87 21.93 -1.58
CA LYS A 15 -9.50 22.97 -2.42
C LYS A 15 -10.97 22.65 -2.72
N SER A 16 -11.81 23.68 -2.74
CA SER A 16 -13.28 23.54 -2.90
C SER A 16 -13.72 22.81 -4.18
N ASN A 17 -12.88 22.77 -5.22
CA ASN A 17 -13.15 22.14 -6.51
C ASN A 17 -12.27 20.91 -6.81
N SER A 18 -11.50 20.40 -5.84
CA SER A 18 -10.67 19.21 -6.04
C SER A 18 -11.40 17.94 -5.61
N PRO A 19 -11.36 16.85 -6.41
CA PRO A 19 -11.92 15.56 -6.04
C PRO A 19 -11.02 14.76 -5.08
N GLU A 20 -9.97 15.37 -4.50
CA GLU A 20 -8.98 14.70 -3.64
C GLU A 20 -9.59 13.90 -2.49
N GLU A 21 -10.71 14.36 -1.92
CA GLU A 21 -11.43 13.67 -0.85
C GLU A 21 -11.91 12.26 -1.21
N PHE A 22 -12.02 11.95 -2.50
CA PHE A 22 -12.41 10.62 -3.00
C PHE A 22 -11.23 9.66 -3.15
N PHE A 23 -10.02 10.08 -2.79
CA PHE A 23 -8.82 9.29 -2.98
C PHE A 23 -8.14 8.94 -1.66
N ASN A 24 -7.43 7.82 -1.71
CA ASN A 24 -6.43 7.41 -0.75
C ASN A 24 -5.07 7.43 -1.45
N ARG A 25 -4.03 7.78 -0.68
CA ARG A 25 -2.64 7.72 -1.11
C ARG A 25 -1.89 6.70 -0.27
N SER A 26 -1.24 5.76 -0.93
CA SER A 26 -0.33 4.80 -0.33
C SER A 26 1.08 5.08 -0.79
N ALA A 27 2.08 4.91 0.08
CA ALA A 27 3.49 5.07 -0.24
C ALA A 27 4.31 3.93 0.36
N VAL A 28 5.24 3.41 -0.44
CA VAL A 28 6.27 2.46 0.01
C VAL A 28 7.65 3.00 -0.36
N ARG A 29 8.54 3.00 0.63
CA ARG A 29 9.94 3.40 0.48
C ARG A 29 10.82 2.17 0.60
N TYR A 30 11.77 2.02 -0.32
CA TYR A 30 12.56 0.80 -0.43
C TYR A 30 13.93 1.06 -1.06
N ILE A 31 14.89 0.17 -0.81
CA ILE A 31 16.21 0.15 -1.45
C ILE A 31 16.26 -0.98 -2.48
N GLU A 32 16.70 -0.65 -3.69
CA GLU A 32 16.93 -1.61 -4.75
C GLU A 32 18.14 -1.17 -5.60
N GLY A 33 19.10 -2.07 -5.80
CA GLY A 33 20.35 -1.75 -6.52
C GLY A 33 21.19 -0.66 -5.83
N GLY A 34 21.11 -0.55 -4.50
CA GLY A 34 21.82 0.46 -3.70
C GLY A 34 21.19 1.86 -3.73
N ALA A 35 20.09 2.07 -4.46
CA ALA A 35 19.38 3.34 -4.50
C ALA A 35 18.07 3.27 -3.70
N GLU A 36 17.83 4.30 -2.89
CA GLU A 36 16.54 4.50 -2.24
C GLU A 36 15.51 5.03 -3.24
N LYS A 37 14.33 4.40 -3.25
CA LYS A 37 13.21 4.70 -4.14
C LYS A 37 11.93 4.84 -3.33
N THR A 38 10.95 5.51 -3.91
CA THR A 38 9.60 5.61 -3.34
C THR A 38 8.59 5.45 -4.45
N LEU A 39 7.67 4.50 -4.26
CA LEU A 39 6.47 4.36 -5.07
C LEU A 39 5.29 4.95 -4.29
N THR A 40 4.57 5.86 -4.93
CA THR A 40 3.28 6.37 -4.45
C THR A 40 2.16 5.83 -5.31
N VAL A 41 1.12 5.27 -4.71
CA VAL A 41 -0.09 4.82 -5.37
C VAL A 41 -1.26 5.71 -4.93
N LEU A 42 -1.92 6.35 -5.88
CA LEU A 42 -3.17 7.06 -5.68
C LEU A 42 -4.31 6.17 -6.18
N TYR A 43 -5.34 5.96 -5.37
CA TYR A 43 -6.46 5.11 -5.74
C TYR A 43 -7.78 5.62 -5.13
N LEU A 44 -8.92 5.17 -5.66
CA LEU A 44 -10.23 5.63 -5.21
C LEU A 44 -10.56 5.05 -3.82
N ARG A 45 -10.93 5.90 -2.86
CA ARG A 45 -11.25 5.52 -1.47
C ARG A 45 -12.37 4.47 -1.40
N TYR A 46 -13.32 4.51 -2.33
CA TYR A 46 -14.42 3.55 -2.34
C TYR A 46 -13.93 2.09 -2.49
N PHE A 47 -12.74 1.86 -3.04
CA PHE A 47 -12.15 0.52 -3.12
C PHE A 47 -11.96 -0.11 -1.74
N ASP A 48 -11.65 0.69 -0.70
CA ASP A 48 -11.55 0.21 0.69
C ASP A 48 -12.86 -0.48 1.13
N GLY A 49 -14.02 0.02 0.70
CA GLY A 49 -15.33 -0.57 0.99
C GLY A 49 -15.58 -1.92 0.31
N LEU A 50 -14.73 -2.32 -0.64
CA LEU A 50 -14.81 -3.59 -1.35
C LEU A 50 -13.75 -4.59 -0.88
N MET A 51 -12.96 -4.26 0.15
CA MET A 51 -11.80 -5.03 0.60
C MET A 51 -12.05 -6.51 0.88
N GLU A 52 -13.24 -6.87 1.35
CA GLU A 52 -13.60 -8.26 1.63
C GLU A 52 -13.64 -9.14 0.37
N LYS A 53 -13.74 -8.53 -0.82
CA LYS A 53 -13.77 -9.25 -2.10
C LYS A 53 -12.39 -9.74 -2.53
N TYR A 54 -11.31 -9.12 -2.04
CA TYR A 54 -9.94 -9.35 -2.55
C TYR A 54 -8.88 -9.45 -1.45
N THR A 55 -9.26 -9.34 -0.18
CA THR A 55 -8.40 -9.57 0.97
C THR A 55 -9.06 -10.56 1.94
N PRO A 56 -8.29 -11.26 2.80
CA PRO A 56 -8.86 -12.13 3.84
C PRO A 56 -9.47 -11.35 5.01
N TYR A 57 -9.37 -10.02 5.02
CA TYR A 57 -9.79 -9.18 6.13
C TYR A 57 -11.26 -8.78 6.03
N LYS A 58 -11.89 -8.53 7.18
CA LYS A 58 -13.30 -8.19 7.33
C LYS A 58 -13.56 -6.74 7.75
N ALA A 59 -12.49 -6.00 8.02
CA ALA A 59 -12.57 -4.62 8.45
C ALA A 59 -11.29 -3.88 8.06
N ASN A 60 -11.40 -2.56 7.98
CA ASN A 60 -10.28 -1.63 7.88
C ASN A 60 -10.28 -0.83 9.19
N PRO A 61 -9.29 -0.99 10.09
CA PRO A 61 -7.96 -1.55 9.87
C PRO A 61 -7.90 -3.08 9.69
N LEU A 62 -6.93 -3.51 8.88
CA LEU A 62 -6.72 -4.93 8.51
C LEU A 62 -6.18 -5.75 9.67
N PHE A 63 -5.20 -5.19 10.39
CA PHE A 63 -4.58 -5.79 11.57
C PHE A 63 -3.92 -4.71 12.41
N ARG A 64 -3.58 -5.04 13.65
CA ARG A 64 -2.82 -4.17 14.55
C ARG A 64 -1.38 -4.65 14.68
N CYS A 65 -0.42 -3.75 14.54
CA CYS A 65 1.00 -4.03 14.68
C CYS A 65 1.65 -3.00 15.61
N SER A 66 2.28 -3.47 16.70
CA SER A 66 3.02 -2.62 17.66
C SER A 66 2.24 -1.39 18.14
N GLY A 67 0.95 -1.59 18.46
CA GLY A 67 0.07 -0.53 18.97
C GLY A 67 -0.56 0.36 17.89
N ARG A 68 -0.12 0.28 16.63
CA ARG A 68 -0.68 1.00 15.48
C ARG A 68 -1.63 0.11 14.68
N ASP A 69 -2.71 0.71 14.21
CA ASP A 69 -3.62 0.10 13.25
C ASP A 69 -3.02 0.18 11.83
N VAL A 70 -3.04 -0.94 11.11
CA VAL A 70 -2.57 -1.03 9.73
C VAL A 70 -3.78 -1.13 8.81
N CYS A 71 -3.98 -0.10 8.01
CA CYS A 71 -5.11 0.03 7.11
C CYS A 71 -4.79 -0.48 5.70
N LEU A 72 -5.82 -0.63 4.85
CA LEU A 72 -5.63 -0.99 3.44
C LEU A 72 -4.70 -0.01 2.73
N SER A 73 -4.88 1.28 2.99
CA SER A 73 -4.03 2.36 2.47
C SER A 73 -2.56 2.20 2.84
N ASP A 74 -2.22 1.56 3.97
CA ASP A 74 -0.81 1.33 4.34
C ASP A 74 -0.16 0.24 3.49
N ILE A 75 -0.92 -0.75 3.04
CA ILE A 75 -0.37 -1.92 2.33
C ILE A 75 -0.44 -1.79 0.81
N THR A 76 -1.34 -0.97 0.26
CA THR A 76 -1.62 -0.92 -1.18
C THR A 76 -0.37 -0.69 -2.04
N ALA A 77 0.48 0.28 -1.72
CA ALA A 77 1.67 0.57 -2.53
C ALA A 77 2.68 -0.59 -2.50
N LEU A 78 2.81 -1.27 -1.36
CA LEU A 78 3.66 -2.46 -1.24
C LEU A 78 3.08 -3.63 -2.05
N VAL A 79 1.77 -3.87 -1.98
CA VAL A 79 1.08 -4.88 -2.79
C VAL A 79 1.29 -4.61 -4.29
N CYS A 80 1.06 -3.38 -4.74
CA CYS A 80 1.32 -2.95 -6.11
C CYS A 80 2.78 -3.21 -6.51
N LEU A 81 3.75 -2.79 -5.68
CA LEU A 81 5.19 -2.97 -5.95
C LEU A 81 5.57 -4.44 -6.10
N MET A 82 4.95 -5.33 -5.33
CA MET A 82 5.19 -6.77 -5.38
C MET A 82 4.48 -7.45 -6.56
N ALA A 83 3.32 -6.93 -6.98
CA ALA A 83 2.51 -7.52 -8.04
C ALA A 83 3.07 -7.25 -9.45
N ASP A 84 3.67 -6.07 -9.69
CA ASP A 84 4.19 -5.69 -11.01
C ASP A 84 5.62 -5.14 -10.93
N ARG A 85 6.55 -5.81 -11.63
CA ARG A 85 7.96 -5.36 -11.74
C ARG A 85 8.08 -3.97 -12.36
N GLY A 86 7.16 -3.58 -13.25
CA GLY A 86 7.13 -2.25 -13.87
C GLY A 86 6.90 -1.12 -12.88
N PHE A 87 6.35 -1.40 -11.69
CA PHE A 87 6.17 -0.37 -10.67
C PHE A 87 7.46 0.01 -9.95
N LYS A 88 8.50 -0.83 -10.02
CA LYS A 88 9.82 -0.54 -9.45
C LYS A 88 10.54 0.62 -10.13
N GLU A 89 10.11 0.95 -11.36
CA GLU A 89 10.64 2.05 -12.18
C GLU A 89 9.78 3.32 -12.08
N ARG A 90 8.59 3.22 -11.46
CA ARG A 90 7.64 4.34 -11.36
C ARG A 90 7.72 5.00 -9.99
N LYS A 91 7.70 6.33 -9.98
CA LYS A 91 7.55 7.12 -8.75
C LYS A 91 6.09 7.24 -8.31
N ARG A 92 5.16 7.27 -9.27
CA ARG A 92 3.73 7.49 -9.05
C ARG A 92 2.90 6.59 -9.94
N VAL A 93 1.88 5.97 -9.36
CA VAL A 93 0.89 5.14 -10.04
C VAL A 93 -0.50 5.62 -9.63
N TYR A 94 -1.40 5.70 -10.61
CA TYR A 94 -2.80 6.01 -10.39
C TYR A 94 -3.61 4.77 -10.78
N VAL A 95 -4.44 4.29 -9.85
CA VAL A 95 -5.32 3.14 -10.07
C VAL A 95 -6.75 3.59 -9.94
N ASN A 96 -7.48 3.57 -11.05
CA ASN A 96 -8.86 4.06 -11.15
C ASN A 96 -9.86 3.00 -11.59
N SER A 97 -9.41 1.75 -11.80
CA SER A 97 -10.27 0.62 -12.12
C SER A 97 -10.26 -0.38 -10.96
N GLU A 98 -11.44 -0.93 -10.65
CA GLU A 98 -11.56 -2.02 -9.67
C GLU A 98 -10.80 -3.27 -10.13
N GLU A 99 -10.83 -3.56 -11.42
CA GLU A 99 -10.19 -4.75 -11.99
C GLU A 99 -8.68 -4.75 -11.76
N ASP A 100 -8.00 -3.63 -12.08
CA ASP A 100 -6.55 -3.50 -11.85
C ASP A 100 -6.27 -3.56 -10.35
N PHE A 101 -7.01 -2.80 -9.55
CA PHE A 101 -6.83 -2.76 -8.10
C PHE A 101 -6.93 -4.16 -7.50
N PHE A 102 -8.01 -4.90 -7.79
CA PHE A 102 -8.20 -6.27 -7.29
C PHE A 102 -7.18 -7.24 -7.85
N GLY A 103 -6.77 -7.05 -9.12
CA GLY A 103 -5.72 -7.83 -9.76
C GLY A 103 -4.43 -7.85 -8.95
N TYR A 104 -4.01 -6.71 -8.41
CA TYR A 104 -2.80 -6.62 -7.59
C TYR A 104 -2.90 -7.39 -6.27
N PHE A 105 -4.08 -7.45 -5.64
CA PHE A 105 -4.26 -8.15 -4.37
C PHE A 105 -4.40 -9.68 -4.53
N LYS A 106 -4.78 -10.19 -5.71
CA LYS A 106 -4.93 -11.64 -5.94
C LYS A 106 -3.65 -12.44 -5.72
N THR A 107 -2.49 -11.83 -5.96
CA THR A 107 -1.18 -12.46 -5.81
C THR A 107 -0.49 -12.09 -4.50
N ALA A 108 -1.14 -11.30 -3.64
CA ALA A 108 -0.55 -10.82 -2.40
C ALA A 108 -0.48 -11.93 -1.34
N ASP A 109 0.69 -12.09 -0.73
CA ASP A 109 0.86 -12.92 0.45
C ASP A 109 0.69 -12.05 1.72
N PHE A 110 -0.50 -12.12 2.30
CA PHE A 110 -0.84 -11.35 3.50
C PHE A 110 -0.05 -11.76 4.75
N ASN A 111 0.47 -12.99 4.80
CA ASN A 111 1.37 -13.39 5.90
C ASN A 111 2.72 -12.69 5.77
N ILE A 112 3.24 -12.55 4.54
CA ILE A 112 4.47 -11.78 4.29
C ILE A 112 4.24 -10.30 4.61
N LEU A 113 3.09 -9.73 4.22
CA LEU A 113 2.76 -8.34 4.56
C LEU A 113 2.81 -8.10 6.07
N GLN A 114 2.20 -8.97 6.88
CA GLN A 114 2.27 -8.83 8.34
C GLN A 114 3.71 -8.89 8.87
N LYS A 115 4.54 -9.83 8.36
CA LYS A 115 5.95 -9.93 8.75
C LYS A 115 6.74 -8.66 8.42
N ILE A 116 6.50 -8.07 7.25
CA ILE A 116 7.10 -6.78 6.86
C ILE A 116 6.72 -5.71 7.89
N PHE A 117 5.44 -5.54 8.19
CA PHE A 117 4.99 -4.52 9.16
C PHE A 117 5.53 -4.74 10.57
N ILE A 118 5.69 -6.00 11.01
CA ILE A 118 6.34 -6.32 12.29
C ILE A 118 7.79 -5.85 12.28
N ALA A 119 8.56 -6.16 11.23
CA ALA A 119 9.95 -5.73 11.11
C ALA A 119 10.09 -4.21 11.08
N LEU A 120 9.26 -3.53 10.27
CA LEU A 120 9.24 -2.07 10.17
C LEU A 120 8.92 -1.41 11.52
N SER A 121 7.99 -1.99 12.29
CA SER A 121 7.63 -1.45 13.61
C SER A 121 8.74 -1.52 14.64
N ASN A 122 9.68 -2.46 14.47
CA ASN A 122 10.87 -2.60 15.31
C ASN A 122 12.04 -1.70 14.81
N GLY A 123 11.77 -0.77 13.90
CA GLY A 123 12.78 0.10 13.29
C GLY A 123 13.73 -0.64 12.34
N SER A 124 13.38 -1.85 11.93
CA SER A 124 14.19 -2.68 11.02
C SER A 124 13.66 -2.61 9.59
N GLN A 125 14.55 -2.70 8.60
CA GLN A 125 14.14 -2.93 7.21
C GLN A 125 13.77 -4.41 6.99
N TYR A 126 12.96 -4.70 5.98
CA TYR A 126 12.63 -6.07 5.59
C TYR A 126 13.15 -6.39 4.19
N GLU A 127 13.97 -7.43 4.06
CA GLU A 127 14.44 -7.92 2.78
C GLU A 127 13.39 -8.84 2.13
N ILE A 128 12.90 -8.42 0.97
CA ILE A 128 12.11 -9.25 0.06
C ILE A 128 13.09 -9.98 -0.85
N LEU A 129 13.13 -11.31 -0.70
CA LEU A 129 13.87 -12.28 -1.53
C LEU A 129 13.16 -12.51 -2.86
#